data_AF-A0AA47M031-F1
#
_entry.id   AF-A0AA47M031-F1
#
_cell.length_a   1.000
_cell.length_b   1.000
_cell.length_c   1.000
_cell.angle_alpha   90.00
_cell.angle_beta   90.00
_cell.angle_gamma   90.00
#
_symmetry.space_group_name_H-M   'P 1'
#
loop_
_entity.id
_entity.type
_entity.pdbx_description
1 polymer ?
#
loop_
_entity_poly.entity_id
_entity_poly.type
_entity_poly.pdbx_seq_one_letter_code
_entity_poly.pdbx_strand_id
1 'polypeptide(L)'
;MSLLRRVTGLSLRNRVRSSFIREELGADPLLLRVERSQMRWLGHLVRMSPGRLPGHVPLVGDPGEDPGHTAWERLGIPQEQLDKVAGEREVWASLLRLLPPRPDPR
;
A
#
# COMPACT_ATOMS: atom_id res chain seq x y z
N MET A 1 -1.63 5.35 -12.69
CA MET A 1 -1.99 6.80 -12.78
C MET A 1 -2.72 7.18 -14.07
N SER A 2 -2.77 6.32 -15.10
CA SER A 2 -3.47 6.58 -16.36
C SER A 2 -4.98 6.77 -16.21
N LEU A 3 -5.62 6.02 -15.29
CA LEU A 3 -7.06 6.10 -15.04
C LEU A 3 -7.47 7.44 -14.40
N LEU A 4 -6.80 7.87 -13.33
CA LEU A 4 -7.04 9.18 -12.72
C LEU A 4 -6.83 10.32 -13.72
N ARG A 5 -5.75 10.26 -14.50
CA ARG A 5 -5.48 11.19 -15.60
C ARG A 5 -6.56 11.21 -16.67
N ARG A 6 -7.11 10.04 -17.02
CA ARG A 6 -8.20 9.92 -17.99
C ARG A 6 -9.49 10.51 -17.44
N VAL A 7 -9.82 10.25 -16.16
CA VAL A 7 -10.98 10.83 -15.47
C VAL A 7 -10.88 12.35 -15.37
N THR A 8 -9.68 12.90 -15.17
CA THR A 8 -9.46 14.36 -15.14
C THR A 8 -9.22 14.99 -16.52
N GLY A 9 -9.25 14.23 -17.61
CA GLY A 9 -8.90 14.74 -18.94
C GLY A 9 -7.45 15.22 -19.09
N LEU A 10 -6.56 14.87 -18.16
CA LEU A 10 -5.17 15.32 -18.15
C LEU A 10 -4.28 14.33 -18.92
N SER A 11 -3.59 14.81 -19.95
CA SER A 11 -2.63 14.00 -20.70
C SER A 11 -1.25 14.01 -20.05
N LEU A 12 -0.34 13.13 -20.51
CA LEU A 12 1.07 13.17 -20.12
C LEU A 12 1.77 14.45 -20.59
N ARG A 13 1.28 15.09 -21.67
CA ARG A 13 1.84 16.36 -22.17
C ARG A 13 1.65 17.52 -21.21
N ASN A 14 0.66 17.43 -20.33
CA ASN A 14 0.38 18.48 -19.34
C ASN A 14 1.45 18.55 -18.25
N ARG A 15 2.35 17.54 -18.14
CA ARG A 15 3.43 17.45 -17.13
C ARG A 15 3.00 17.70 -15.67
N VAL A 16 1.69 17.68 -15.40
CA VAL A 16 1.11 17.81 -14.07
C VAL A 16 1.58 16.64 -13.22
N ARG A 17 2.02 16.90 -11.98
CA ARG A 17 2.46 15.84 -11.08
C ARG A 17 1.28 14.96 -10.69
N SER A 18 1.52 13.66 -10.59
CA SER A 18 0.45 12.72 -10.21
C SER A 18 -0.08 12.96 -8.80
N SER A 19 0.73 13.54 -7.90
CA SER A 19 0.28 13.97 -6.55
C SER A 19 -0.81 15.02 -6.64
N PHE A 20 -0.63 16.06 -7.46
CA PHE A 20 -1.62 17.11 -7.67
C PHE A 20 -2.96 16.54 -8.17
N ILE A 21 -2.93 15.56 -9.08
CA ILE A 21 -4.15 14.91 -9.60
C ILE A 21 -4.87 14.12 -8.50
N ARG A 22 -4.13 13.50 -7.57
CA ARG A 22 -4.74 12.76 -6.46
C ARG A 22 -5.33 13.69 -5.41
N GLU A 23 -4.66 14.80 -5.14
CA GLU A 23 -5.12 15.84 -4.21
C GLU A 23 -6.41 16.47 -4.74
N GLU A 24 -6.43 16.89 -6.02
CA GLU A 24 -7.59 17.50 -6.68
C GLU A 24 -8.81 16.57 -6.71
N LEU A 25 -8.58 15.27 -6.91
CA LEU A 25 -9.65 14.26 -6.93
C LEU A 25 -10.08 13.78 -5.54
N GLY A 26 -9.44 14.23 -4.46
CA GLY A 26 -9.63 13.64 -3.14
C GLY A 26 -9.30 12.13 -3.10
N ALA A 27 -8.42 11.68 -3.99
CA ALA A 27 -8.04 10.27 -4.13
C ALA A 27 -6.92 9.87 -3.15
N ASP A 28 -6.19 10.83 -2.56
CA ASP A 28 -5.23 10.57 -1.49
C ASP A 28 -5.88 9.85 -0.28
N PRO A 29 -7.07 10.26 0.18
CA PRO A 29 -7.92 9.49 1.10
C PRO A 29 -8.12 8.00 0.74
N LEU A 30 -8.36 7.70 -0.53
CA LEU A 30 -8.59 6.34 -1.01
C LEU A 30 -7.30 5.54 -1.11
N LEU A 31 -6.22 6.18 -1.55
CA LEU A 31 -4.90 5.56 -1.61
C LEU A 31 -4.44 5.11 -0.21
N LEU A 32 -4.58 5.97 0.80
CA LEU A 32 -4.27 5.63 2.19
C LEU A 32 -5.11 4.48 2.71
N ARG A 33 -6.38 4.37 2.28
CA ARG A 33 -7.25 3.24 2.63
C ARG A 33 -6.79 1.94 1.97
N VAL A 34 -6.37 1.99 0.71
CA VAL A 34 -5.84 0.84 -0.03
C VAL A 34 -4.51 0.38 0.57
N GLU A 35 -3.56 1.29 0.78
CA GLU A 35 -2.26 1.03 1.41
C GLU A 35 -2.44 0.39 2.81
N ARG A 36 -3.32 0.96 3.65
CA ARG A 36 -3.62 0.38 4.96
C ARG A 36 -4.26 -1.01 4.87
N SER A 37 -5.10 -1.25 3.86
CA SER A 37 -5.75 -2.55 3.67
C SER A 37 -4.74 -3.59 3.18
N GLN A 38 -3.81 -3.21 2.32
CA GLN A 38 -2.67 -4.02 1.89
C GLN A 38 -1.77 -4.38 3.09
N MET A 39 -1.47 -3.43 3.98
CA MET A 39 -0.72 -3.71 5.22
C MET A 39 -1.46 -4.67 6.16
N ARG A 40 -2.78 -4.55 6.29
CA ARG A 40 -3.57 -5.51 7.09
C ARG A 40 -3.53 -6.91 6.47
N TRP A 41 -3.69 -6.99 5.15
CA TRP A 41 -3.65 -8.24 4.40
C TRP A 41 -2.27 -8.91 4.49
N LEU A 42 -1.18 -8.16 4.33
CA LEU A 42 0.17 -8.73 4.37
C LEU A 42 0.55 -9.22 5.77
N GLY A 43 0.25 -8.45 6.81
CA GLY A 43 0.46 -8.93 8.18
C GLY A 43 -0.38 -10.18 8.49
N HIS A 44 -1.51 -10.36 7.83
CA HIS A 44 -2.28 -11.59 7.94
C HIS A 44 -1.62 -12.74 7.17
N LEU A 45 -1.11 -12.48 5.96
CA LEU A 45 -0.40 -13.44 5.11
C LEU A 45 0.85 -14.01 5.80
N VAL A 46 1.71 -13.14 6.33
CA VAL A 46 2.96 -13.53 7.01
C VAL A 46 2.70 -14.39 8.27
N ARG A 47 1.56 -14.16 8.93
CA ARG A 47 1.16 -14.92 10.13
C ARG A 47 0.32 -16.15 9.81
N MET A 48 -0.15 -16.28 8.57
CA MET A 48 -0.81 -17.50 8.12
C MET A 48 0.23 -18.61 7.97
N SER A 49 -0.10 -19.82 8.46
CA SER A 49 0.76 -20.98 8.24
C SER A 49 0.90 -21.24 6.72
N PRO A 50 2.11 -21.58 6.21
CA PRO A 50 2.37 -21.68 4.77
C PRO A 50 1.50 -22.71 4.04
N GLY A 51 0.93 -23.70 4.76
CA GLY A 51 -0.03 -24.66 4.21
C GLY A 51 -1.48 -24.15 4.06
N ARG A 52 -1.76 -22.89 4.42
CA ARG A 52 -3.10 -22.26 4.29
C ARG A 52 -3.11 -21.07 3.32
N LEU A 53 -1.99 -20.77 2.67
CA LEU A 53 -1.91 -19.67 1.72
C LEU A 53 -2.64 -20.06 0.42
N PRO A 54 -3.55 -19.21 -0.10
CA PRO A 54 -4.22 -19.48 -1.35
C PRO A 54 -3.23 -19.30 -2.51
N GLY A 55 -2.72 -20.42 -3.04
CA GLY A 55 -1.77 -20.43 -4.15
C GLY A 55 -0.36 -19.93 -3.80
N HIS A 56 0.56 -20.08 -4.75
CA HIS A 56 1.97 -19.68 -4.65
C HIS A 56 2.07 -18.14 -4.63
N VAL A 57 1.65 -17.50 -3.53
CA VAL A 57 1.87 -16.08 -3.30
C VAL A 57 3.33 -15.95 -2.86
N PRO A 58 4.24 -15.47 -3.71
CA PRO A 58 5.60 -15.25 -3.28
C PRO A 58 5.56 -14.11 -2.26
N LEU A 59 5.86 -14.39 -1.00
CA LEU A 59 6.14 -13.32 -0.02
C LEU A 59 7.37 -12.49 -0.42
N VAL A 60 8.23 -13.08 -1.27
CA VAL A 60 9.43 -12.48 -1.83
C VAL A 60 9.41 -12.78 -3.33
N GLY A 61 8.79 -11.92 -4.13
CA GLY A 61 8.72 -12.06 -5.58
C GLY A 61 8.71 -10.69 -6.25
N ASP A 62 9.42 -10.62 -7.38
CA ASP A 62 9.71 -9.49 -8.27
C ASP A 62 9.20 -8.08 -7.86
N PRO A 63 10.09 -7.05 -7.78
CA PRO A 63 9.78 -5.69 -7.29
C PRO A 63 8.57 -4.99 -7.91
N GLY A 64 8.09 -5.48 -9.07
CA GLY A 64 6.98 -4.90 -9.82
C GLY A 64 5.57 -5.38 -9.42
N GLU A 65 5.43 -6.51 -8.72
CA GLU A 65 4.12 -7.14 -8.48
C GLU A 65 3.70 -7.16 -7.00
N ASP A 66 4.54 -6.67 -6.09
CA ASP A 66 4.25 -6.67 -4.66
C ASP A 66 3.22 -5.59 -4.30
N PRO A 67 2.00 -5.95 -3.86
CA PRO A 67 0.94 -5.00 -3.58
C PRO A 67 1.30 -4.02 -2.45
N GLY A 68 2.37 -4.23 -1.67
CA GLY A 68 2.79 -3.37 -0.58
C GLY A 68 3.85 -2.30 -0.89
N HIS A 69 4.52 -2.34 -2.05
CA HIS A 69 5.75 -1.56 -2.32
C HIS A 69 5.64 -0.06 -1.98
N THR A 70 4.53 0.57 -2.40
CA THR A 70 4.28 2.01 -2.20
C THR A 70 4.10 2.39 -0.72
N ALA A 71 3.61 1.48 0.12
CA ALA A 71 3.43 1.73 1.54
C ALA A 71 4.77 1.64 2.30
N TRP A 72 5.66 0.73 1.89
CA TRP A 72 6.95 0.50 2.53
C TRP A 72 7.95 1.63 2.31
N GLU A 73 8.02 2.16 1.08
CA GLU A 73 8.86 3.33 0.77
C GLU A 73 8.50 4.54 1.65
N ARG A 74 7.21 4.70 2.00
CA ARG A 74 6.75 5.82 2.85
C ARG A 74 7.07 5.62 4.33
N LEU A 75 7.16 4.37 4.78
CA LEU A 75 7.56 4.01 6.16
C LEU A 75 9.07 3.82 6.30
N GLY A 76 9.83 3.83 5.19
CA GLY A 76 11.27 3.60 5.18
C GLY A 76 11.66 2.16 5.56
N ILE A 77 10.77 1.19 5.37
CA ILE A 77 11.01 -0.22 5.74
C ILE A 77 11.53 -0.99 4.53
N PRO A 78 12.76 -1.53 4.57
CA PRO A 78 13.27 -2.39 3.51
C PRO A 78 12.44 -3.68 3.36
N GLN A 79 12.19 -4.13 2.13
CA GLN A 79 11.37 -5.32 1.84
C GLN A 79 11.92 -6.59 2.53
N GLU A 80 13.24 -6.71 2.66
CA GLU A 80 13.92 -7.80 3.37
C GLU A 80 13.63 -7.86 4.88
N GLN A 81 13.23 -6.75 5.49
CA GLN A 81 12.86 -6.70 6.91
C GLN A 81 11.37 -6.92 7.13
N LEU A 82 10.60 -7.00 6.05
CA LEU A 82 9.16 -6.96 6.09
C LEU A 82 8.55 -8.20 6.72
N ASP A 83 9.02 -9.39 6.37
CA ASP A 83 8.55 -10.65 6.95
C ASP A 83 8.81 -10.70 8.45
N LYS A 84 9.95 -10.16 8.89
CA LYS A 84 10.31 -10.09 10.30
C LYS A 84 9.38 -9.14 11.05
N VAL A 85 9.21 -7.91 10.53
CA VAL A 85 8.38 -6.86 11.13
C VAL A 85 6.88 -7.21 11.09
N ALA A 86 6.44 -7.88 10.02
CA ALA A 86 5.07 -8.36 9.87
C ALA A 86 4.78 -9.62 10.70
N GLY A 87 5.79 -10.44 11.01
CA GLY A 87 5.65 -11.54 11.96
C GLY A 87 5.32 -11.03 13.37
N GLU A 88 5.97 -9.94 13.79
CA GLU A 88 5.80 -9.34 15.11
C GLU A 88 4.46 -8.56 15.22
N ARG A 89 3.47 -9.16 15.89
CA ARG A 89 2.11 -8.61 16.00
C ARG A 89 2.06 -7.21 16.60
N GLU A 90 2.86 -6.96 17.64
CA GLU A 90 2.88 -5.71 18.39
C GLU A 90 3.56 -4.58 17.61
N VAL A 91 4.67 -4.89 16.94
CA VAL A 91 5.37 -3.96 16.04
C VAL A 91 4.48 -3.61 14.86
N TRP A 92 3.82 -4.59 14.25
CA TRP A 92 2.89 -4.34 13.15
C TRP A 92 1.68 -3.50 13.54
N ALA A 93 1.11 -3.75 14.73
CA ALA A 93 0.02 -2.93 15.25
C ALA A 93 0.46 -1.48 15.48
N SER A 94 1.70 -1.28 15.92
CA SER A 94 2.30 0.04 16.09
C SER A 94 2.51 0.75 14.76
N LEU A 95 2.99 0.05 13.72
CA LEU A 95 3.13 0.58 12.37
C LEU A 95 1.79 0.98 11.74
N LEU A 96 0.75 0.16 11.92
CA LEU A 96 -0.60 0.48 11.43
C LEU A 96 -1.19 1.75 12.08
N ARG A 97 -0.74 2.12 13.28
CA ARG A 97 -1.11 3.36 13.99
C ARG A 97 -0.36 4.58 13.47
N LEU A 98 0.86 4.41 12.93
CA LEU A 98 1.62 5.50 12.30
C LEU A 98 1.04 5.93 10.96
N LEU A 99 0.29 5.04 10.29
CA LEU A 99 -0.46 5.42 9.09
C LEU A 99 -1.57 6.44 9.43
N PRO A 100 -1.80 7.44 8.57
CA PRO A 100 -2.84 8.44 8.80
C PRO A 100 -4.21 7.78 9.01
N PRO A 101 -5.06 8.28 9.94
CA PRO A 101 -6.35 7.69 10.27
C PRO A 101 -7.26 7.63 9.04
N ARG A 102 -8.28 6.76 9.07
CA ARG A 102 -9.25 6.69 7.97
C ARG A 102 -9.85 8.10 7.80
N PRO A 103 -9.80 8.69 6.59
CA PRO A 103 -10.53 9.91 6.33
C PRO A 103 -12.01 9.59 6.47
N ASP A 104 -12.72 10.42 7.24
CA ASP A 104 -14.16 10.27 7.41
C ASP A 104 -14.85 10.35 6.04
N PRO A 105 -15.80 9.44 5.75
CA PRO A 105 -16.67 9.63 4.61
C PRO A 105 -17.48 10.90 4.84
N ARG A 106 -17.23 11.94 4.03
CA ARG A 106 -18.13 13.09 3.91
C ARG A 106 -19.43 12.68 3.23
#